data_AF-A0A7C2BEX7-F1
#
_entry.id   AF-A0A7C2BEX7-F1
#
_cell.length_a   1.000
_cell.length_b   1.000
_cell.length_c   1.000
_cell.angle_alpha   90.00
_cell.angle_beta   90.00
_cell.angle_gamma   90.00
#
_symmetry.space_group_name_H-M   'P 1'
#
loop_
_entity.id
_entity.type
_entity.pdbx_description
1 polymer ?
#
loop_
_entity_poly.entity_id
_entity_poly.type
_entity_poly.pdbx_seq_one_letter_code
_entity_poly.pdbx_strand_id
1 'polypeptide(L)'
;WLSDYYLAALDPSTGEFLVVGKTFKGLTDAEFEEMTRKLLELKVKDEGWRVWVKPAIVAEVAFSEVQRSPKYRSGFALRFARIVRLRPDKSPQDIATLEDVEKSLR
;
A
#
# COMPACT_ATOMS: atom_id res chain seq x y z
N TRP A 1 -6.18 -15.34 6.89
CA TRP A 1 -6.03 -14.11 6.08
C TRP A 1 -4.60 -13.60 6.11
N LEU A 2 -4.19 -12.86 5.08
CA LEU A 2 -2.96 -12.08 5.11
C LEU A 2 -3.12 -10.94 6.14
N SER A 3 -2.14 -10.78 7.02
CA SER A 3 -2.29 -9.97 8.24
C SER A 3 -1.52 -8.65 8.21
N ASP A 4 -0.87 -8.29 7.10
CA ASP A 4 -0.17 -7.01 6.94
C ASP A 4 0.00 -6.71 5.43
N TYR A 5 -0.35 -5.50 5.03
CA TYR A 5 -0.33 -5.07 3.62
C TYR A 5 0.71 -3.99 3.42
N TYR A 6 1.62 -4.19 2.47
CA TYR A 6 2.55 -3.15 2.06
C TYR A 6 1.81 -2.11 1.22
N LEU A 7 1.96 -0.84 1.60
CA LEU A 7 1.38 0.29 0.90
C LEU A 7 2.49 0.94 0.07
N ALA A 8 2.20 1.23 -1.20
CA ALA A 8 3.14 1.88 -2.11
C ALA A 8 2.54 3.14 -2.73
N ALA A 9 3.41 4.08 -3.07
CA ALA A 9 3.11 5.26 -3.86
C ALA A 9 3.94 5.21 -5.16
N LEU A 10 3.49 5.93 -6.18
CA LEU A 10 4.16 5.97 -7.48
C LEU A 10 5.35 6.93 -7.44
N ASP A 11 6.52 6.49 -7.87
CA ASP A 11 7.62 7.38 -8.19
C ASP A 11 7.48 7.82 -9.66
N PRO A 12 7.12 9.09 -9.93
CA PRO A 12 6.90 9.56 -11.30
C PRO A 12 8.19 9.59 -12.14
N SER A 13 9.37 9.62 -11.50
CA SER A 13 10.66 9.68 -12.20
C SER A 13 11.08 8.33 -12.79
N THR A 14 10.69 7.22 -12.14
CA THR A 14 11.07 5.86 -12.53
C THR A 14 9.88 5.01 -12.98
N GLY A 15 8.66 5.40 -12.63
CA GLY A 15 7.46 4.58 -12.77
C GLY A 15 7.38 3.43 -11.75
N GLU A 16 8.28 3.37 -10.76
CA GLU A 16 8.29 2.32 -9.75
C GLU A 16 7.22 2.56 -8.66
N PHE A 17 6.68 1.47 -8.12
CA PHE A 17 5.87 1.50 -6.91
C PHE A 17 6.77 1.36 -5.68
N LEU A 18 6.98 2.45 -4.95
CA LEU A 18 7.84 2.47 -3.78
C LEU A 18 7.03 2.39 -2.50
N VAL A 19 7.42 1.45 -1.62
CA VAL A 19 6.73 1.22 -0.35
C VAL A 19 6.85 2.45 0.54
N VAL A 20 5.73 2.90 1.09
CA VAL A 20 5.62 4.03 2.03
C VAL A 20 5.07 3.61 3.38
N GLY A 21 4.80 2.31 3.59
CA GLY A 21 4.33 1.82 4.87
C GLY A 21 3.73 0.44 4.77
N LYS A 22 3.14 0.02 5.89
CA LYS A 22 2.36 -1.21 5.95
C LYS A 22 1.22 -1.05 6.95
N THR A 23 0.08 -1.71 6.69
CA THR A 23 -1.07 -1.67 7.59
C THR A 23 -1.86 -2.97 7.56
N PHE A 24 -2.54 -3.23 8.66
CA PHE A 24 -3.52 -4.30 8.83
C PHE A 24 -4.84 -3.76 9.42
N LYS A 25 -5.07 -2.45 9.31
CA LYS A 25 -6.22 -1.77 9.93
C LYS A 25 -7.17 -1.25 8.86
N GLY A 26 -8.46 -1.22 9.23
CA GLY A 26 -9.49 -0.50 8.48
C GLY A 26 -10.36 -1.34 7.54
N LEU A 27 -10.15 -2.66 7.52
CA LEU A 27 -11.06 -3.61 6.88
C LEU A 27 -11.86 -4.36 7.95
N THR A 28 -13.05 -4.82 7.58
CA THR A 28 -13.83 -5.82 8.31
C THR A 28 -13.32 -7.24 8.04
N ASP A 29 -13.70 -8.21 8.87
CA ASP A 29 -13.31 -9.61 8.70
C ASP A 29 -13.65 -10.16 7.31
N ALA A 30 -14.85 -9.88 6.80
CA ALA A 30 -15.27 -10.27 5.46
C ALA A 30 -14.41 -9.63 4.36
N GLU A 31 -14.04 -8.35 4.52
CA GLU A 31 -13.15 -7.67 3.57
C GLU A 31 -11.71 -8.19 3.65
N PHE A 32 -11.23 -8.61 4.82
CA PHE A 32 -9.92 -9.27 4.95
C PHE A 32 -9.88 -10.61 4.22
N GLU A 33 -10.96 -11.39 4.28
CA GLU A 33 -11.09 -12.64 3.52
C GLU A 33 -11.08 -12.38 2.01
N GLU A 34 -11.89 -11.42 1.55
CA GLU A 34 -11.94 -11.04 0.14
C GLU A 34 -10.59 -10.52 -0.37
N MET A 35 -9.96 -9.62 0.39
CA MET A 35 -8.63 -9.09 0.10
C MET A 35 -7.59 -10.21 0.02
N THR A 36 -7.62 -11.14 0.97
CA THR A 36 -6.70 -12.29 0.99
C THR A 36 -6.86 -13.11 -0.28
N ARG A 37 -8.09 -13.45 -0.67
CA ARG A 37 -8.38 -14.19 -1.91
C ARG A 37 -7.83 -13.46 -3.14
N LYS A 38 -8.16 -12.17 -3.30
CA LYS A 38 -7.69 -11.36 -4.44
C LYS A 38 -6.17 -11.27 -4.52
N LEU A 39 -5.49 -11.07 -3.38
CA LEU A 39 -4.03 -10.99 -3.34
C LEU A 39 -3.38 -12.33 -3.69
N LEU A 40 -3.96 -13.45 -3.25
CA LEU A 40 -3.45 -14.79 -3.58
C LEU A 40 -3.62 -15.12 -5.07
N GLU A 41 -4.67 -14.63 -5.72
CA GLU A 41 -4.84 -14.72 -7.19
C GLU A 41 -3.78 -13.90 -7.96
N LEU A 42 -3.31 -12.80 -7.37
CA LEU A 42 -2.28 -11.93 -7.93
C LEU A 42 -0.85 -12.34 -7.57
N LYS A 43 -0.68 -13.45 -6.84
CA LYS A 43 0.63 -13.92 -6.34
C LYS A 43 1.61 -14.19 -7.48
N VAL A 44 2.82 -13.67 -7.32
CA VAL A 44 3.97 -13.94 -8.22
C VAL A 44 5.12 -14.65 -7.53
N LYS A 45 5.23 -14.51 -6.20
CA LYS A 45 6.24 -15.22 -5.40
C LYS A 45 5.71 -15.45 -3.99
N ASP A 46 6.08 -16.58 -3.41
CA ASP A 46 5.75 -16.95 -2.05
C ASP A 46 7.03 -17.26 -1.28
N GLU A 47 7.28 -16.55 -0.18
CA GLU A 47 8.43 -16.75 0.70
C GLU A 47 8.02 -17.36 2.05
N GLY A 48 6.79 -17.85 2.18
CA GLY A 48 6.21 -18.38 3.42
C GLY A 48 5.78 -17.31 4.41
N TRP A 49 6.64 -16.33 4.70
CA TRP A 49 6.34 -15.20 5.60
C TRP A 49 5.91 -13.92 4.84
N ARG A 50 6.12 -13.88 3.52
CA ARG A 50 5.75 -12.78 2.64
C ARG A 50 5.28 -13.33 1.30
N VAL A 51 4.20 -12.75 0.81
CA VAL A 51 3.69 -13.01 -0.54
C VAL A 51 3.92 -11.76 -1.39
N TRP A 52 4.56 -11.94 -2.53
CA TRP A 52 4.70 -10.89 -3.54
C TRP A 52 3.56 -11.03 -4.54
N VAL A 53 2.94 -9.91 -4.89
CA VAL A 53 1.79 -9.87 -5.80
C VAL A 53 2.04 -8.87 -6.92
N LYS A 54 1.35 -9.04 -8.05
CA LYS A 54 1.28 -7.99 -9.06
C LYS A 54 0.60 -6.75 -8.46
N PRO A 55 1.17 -5.54 -8.60
CA PRO A 55 0.51 -4.31 -8.16
C PRO A 55 -0.75 -4.05 -8.99
N ALA A 56 -1.91 -4.40 -8.44
CA ALA A 56 -3.20 -4.25 -9.13
C ALA A 56 -4.33 -3.73 -8.23
N ILE A 57 -4.19 -3.84 -6.90
CA ILE A 57 -5.21 -3.38 -5.96
C ILE A 57 -4.87 -1.95 -5.51
N VAL A 58 -5.81 -1.02 -5.75
CA VAL A 58 -5.72 0.35 -5.27
C VAL A 58 -6.63 0.51 -4.04
N ALA A 59 -6.12 1.20 -3.03
CA ALA A 59 -6.86 1.50 -1.80
C ALA A 59 -6.74 2.96 -1.43
N GLU A 60 -7.80 3.50 -0.85
CA GLU A 60 -7.78 4.78 -0.16
C GLU A 60 -7.26 4.55 1.26
N VAL A 61 -6.23 5.30 1.66
CA VAL A 61 -5.56 5.12 2.95
C VAL A 61 -5.60 6.44 3.73
N ALA A 62 -6.12 6.38 4.95
CA ALA A 62 -6.00 7.47 5.91
C ALA A 62 -4.80 7.25 6.81
N PHE A 63 -4.11 8.32 7.19
CA PHE A 63 -2.93 8.31 8.06
C PHE A 63 -2.90 9.61 8.88
N SER A 64 -2.14 9.63 9.97
CA SER A 64 -2.04 10.81 10.85
C SER A 64 -0.96 11.78 10.41
N GLU A 65 0.19 11.26 9.99
CA GLU A 65 1.38 12.01 9.62
C GLU A 65 2.25 11.22 8.64
N VAL A 66 3.07 11.94 7.88
CA VAL A 66 4.18 11.40 7.09
C VAL A 66 5.48 11.78 7.79
N GLN A 67 6.43 10.86 7.83
CA GLN A 67 7.78 11.13 8.33
C GLN A 67 8.84 10.66 7.34
N ARG A 68 10.02 11.27 7.39
CA ARG A 68 11.20 10.72 6.71
C ARG A 68 11.62 9.41 7.38
N SER A 69 11.97 8.40 6.59
CA SER A 69 12.36 7.09 7.10
C SER A 69 13.44 6.44 6.23
N PRO A 70 14.59 6.04 6.81
CA PRO A 70 15.62 5.31 6.07
C PRO A 70 15.22 3.83 5.83
N LYS A 71 14.13 3.36 6.44
CA LYS A 71 13.68 1.97 6.34
C LYS A 71 13.16 1.62 4.95
N TYR A 72 12.52 2.57 4.27
CA TYR A 72 11.90 2.35 2.97
C TYR A 72 12.70 3.08 1.90
N ARG A 73 12.85 2.45 0.73
CA ARG A 73 13.51 3.07 -0.43
C ARG A 73 12.85 4.37 -0.89
N SER A 74 11.56 4.56 -0.59
CA SER A 74 10.84 5.82 -0.84
C SER A 74 11.39 7.00 -0.02
N GLY A 75 12.09 6.75 1.09
CA GLY A 75 12.49 7.78 2.04
C GLY A 75 11.37 8.24 2.99
N PHE A 76 10.15 7.68 2.88
CA PHE A 76 8.99 8.10 3.65
C PHE A 76 8.30 6.93 4.37
N ALA A 77 7.63 7.23 5.47
CA ALA A 77 6.76 6.29 6.18
C ALA A 77 5.45 6.95 6.62
N LEU A 78 4.32 6.32 6.31
CA LEU A 78 2.98 6.69 6.80
C LEU A 78 2.78 6.18 8.22
N ARG A 79 2.32 7.06 9.13
CA ARG A 79 2.01 6.71 10.52
C ARG A 79 0.52 6.53 10.73
N PHE A 80 0.19 5.54 11.58
CA PHE A 80 -1.19 5.14 11.88
C PHE A 80 -2.06 4.94 10.62
N ALA A 81 -1.44 4.41 9.56
CA ALA A 81 -2.10 4.14 8.30
C ALA A 81 -3.22 3.11 8.48
N ARG A 82 -4.38 3.36 7.86
CA ARG A 82 -5.52 2.44 7.81
C ARG A 82 -6.17 2.52 6.43
N ILE A 83 -6.60 1.37 5.92
CA ILE A 83 -7.40 1.32 4.70
C ILE A 83 -8.78 1.91 5.03
N VAL A 84 -9.27 2.82 4.19
CA VAL A 84 -10.62 3.39 4.29
C VAL A 84 -11.57 2.58 3.42
N ARG A 85 -11.16 2.30 2.18
CA ARG A 85 -11.89 1.51 1.21
C ARG A 85 -10.99 1.10 0.04
N LEU A 86 -11.41 0.10 -0.70
CA LEU A 86 -10.80 -0.25 -1.99
C LEU A 86 -11.30 0.69 -3.09
N ARG A 87 -10.46 0.90 -4.10
CA ARG A 87 -10.73 1.79 -5.24
C ARG A 87 -10.64 1.00 -6.55
N PRO A 88 -11.60 0.09 -6.82
CA PRO A 88 -11.62 -0.67 -8.08
C PRO A 88 -11.86 0.24 -9.30
N ASP A 89 -12.29 1.48 -9.08
CA ASP A 89 -12.46 2.52 -10.08
C ASP A 89 -11.14 3.18 -10.53
N LYS A 90 -10.01 2.87 -9.87
CA LYS A 90 -8.69 3.44 -10.18
C LYS A 90 -7.72 2.38 -10.69
N SER A 91 -6.86 2.77 -11.62
CA SER A 91 -5.71 1.95 -12.01
C SER A 91 -4.52 2.18 -11.06
N PRO A 92 -3.55 1.25 -11.01
CA PRO A 92 -2.31 1.45 -10.26
C PRO A 92 -1.52 2.70 -10.68
N GLN A 93 -1.72 3.22 -11.90
CA GLN A 93 -1.06 4.43 -12.36
C GLN A 93 -1.74 5.72 -11.86
N ASP A 94 -2.95 5.64 -11.30
CA ASP A 94 -3.73 6.78 -10.80
C ASP A 94 -3.59 7.00 -9.28
N ILE A 95 -2.60 6.36 -8.67
CA ILE A 95 -2.33 6.45 -7.23
C ILE A 95 -1.55 7.72 -6.89
N ALA A 96 -1.46 8.03 -5.58
CA ALA A 96 -0.66 9.15 -5.11
C ALA A 96 0.82 8.97 -5.49
N THR A 97 1.46 10.07 -5.89
CA THR A 97 2.89 10.09 -6.18
C THR A 97 3.71 10.27 -4.91
N LEU A 98 5.02 9.99 -4.96
CA LEU A 98 5.93 10.33 -3.86
C LEU A 98 5.99 11.83 -3.58
N GLU A 99 5.80 12.68 -4.59
CA GLU A 99 5.70 14.12 -4.41
C GLU A 99 4.47 14.51 -3.58
N ASP A 100 3.34 13.83 -3.77
CA ASP A 100 2.13 14.05 -2.96
C ASP A 100 2.32 13.59 -1.51
N VAL A 101 3.07 12.49 -1.31
CA VAL A 101 3.47 12.03 0.01
C VAL A 101 4.40 13.04 0.69
N GLU A 102 5.37 13.59 -0.05
CA GLU A 102 6.29 14.61 0.47
C GLU A 102 5.57 15.91 0.86
N LYS A 103 4.60 16.37 0.05
CA LYS A 103 3.76 17.54 0.38
C LYS A 103 2.95 17.35 1.68
N SER A 104 2.76 16.11 2.11
CA SER A 104 2.08 15.77 3.36
C SER A 104 3.02 15.72 4.57
N LEU A 105 4.33 15.97 4.39
CA LEU A 105 5.23 16.25 5.50
C LEU A 105 4.77 17.55 6.19
N ARG A 106 4.50 17.45 7.48
CA ARG A 106 4.26 18.60 8.36
C ARG A 106 5.36 18.67 9.40
#